data_AF-Q2SE81-F1
#
_entry.id   AF-Q2SE81-F1
#
_cell.length_a   1.000
_cell.length_b   1.000
_cell.length_c   1.000
_cell.angle_alpha   90.00
_cell.angle_beta   90.00
_cell.angle_gamma   90.00
#
_symmetry.space_group_name_H-M   'P 1'
#
loop_
_entity.id
_entity.type
_entity.pdbx_description
1 polymer ?
#
loop_
_entity_poly.entity_id
_entity_poly.type
_entity_poly.pdbx_seq_one_letter_code
_entity_poly.pdbx_strand_id
1 'polypeptide(L)'
;MAKKIPLGDKLYLFTDATGIIAENLLITSHGGYISRPEFGKQTGWARNIPGLGGWIGVPEWTQLYFYGPHTQALLDPGLGSVISGKTKFLQRLTPNTKVRNYSLSKYQGDETGETYHSISRDIDSNRTFITLRQDALNSGDARMMAEAQRLCPNPFPKFDVLTVRNRKLMGGVNLKHALDMLASNGYRYNKIHCVFCRSRMIGPSGSWDARNNP
;
A
#
# COMPACT_ATOMS: atom_id res chain seq x y z
N MET A 1 -13.31 14.33 5.37
CA MET A 1 -13.55 12.87 5.44
C MET A 1 -13.32 12.26 4.09
N ALA A 2 -12.33 11.37 4.04
CA ALA A 2 -12.01 10.56 2.87
C ALA A 2 -13.24 9.82 2.34
N LYS A 3 -13.35 9.74 1.01
CA LYS A 3 -14.39 8.99 0.31
C LYS A 3 -13.96 7.53 0.19
N LYS A 4 -14.80 6.61 0.67
CA LYS A 4 -14.60 5.16 0.52
C LYS A 4 -15.34 4.65 -0.71
N ILE A 5 -14.60 4.17 -1.70
CA ILE A 5 -15.10 3.72 -2.99
C ILE A 5 -14.94 2.19 -3.09
N PRO A 6 -16.02 1.43 -3.30
CA PRO A 6 -15.93 0.01 -3.57
C PRO A 6 -15.32 -0.23 -4.95
N LEU A 7 -14.18 -0.93 -5.02
CA LEU A 7 -13.66 -1.48 -6.28
C LEU A 7 -14.00 -2.98 -6.34
N GLY A 8 -14.97 -3.33 -7.17
CA GLY A 8 -15.50 -4.70 -7.26
C GLY A 8 -16.12 -5.19 -5.95
N ASP A 9 -15.92 -6.46 -5.62
CA ASP A 9 -16.41 -7.10 -4.40
C ASP A 9 -15.36 -7.20 -3.28
N LYS A 10 -14.06 -7.08 -3.61
CA LYS A 10 -12.94 -7.40 -2.70
C LYS A 10 -12.12 -6.22 -2.20
N LEU A 11 -12.20 -5.03 -2.81
CA LEU A 11 -11.30 -3.91 -2.50
C LEU A 11 -12.06 -2.63 -2.12
N TYR A 12 -11.47 -1.83 -1.24
CA TYR A 12 -11.88 -0.45 -1.03
C TYR A 12 -10.73 0.48 -1.40
N LEU A 13 -11.04 1.48 -2.22
CA LEU A 13 -10.18 2.63 -2.47
C LEU A 13 -10.68 3.79 -1.60
N PHE A 14 -9.79 4.37 -0.81
CA PHE A 14 -10.02 5.57 -0.04
C PHE A 14 -9.31 6.71 -0.75
N THR A 15 -10.10 7.68 -1.21
CA THR A 15 -9.60 8.92 -1.82
C THR A 15 -9.97 10.09 -0.94
N ASP A 16 -9.43 11.28 -1.21
CA ASP A 16 -10.00 12.48 -0.60
C ASP A 16 -11.42 12.78 -1.12
N ALA A 17 -12.07 13.76 -0.49
CA ALA A 17 -13.43 14.18 -0.82
C ALA A 17 -13.52 14.96 -2.15
N THR A 18 -12.40 15.42 -2.71
CA THR A 18 -12.39 16.23 -3.94
C THR A 18 -12.62 15.38 -5.19
N GLY A 19 -12.42 14.07 -5.10
CA GLY A 19 -12.48 13.15 -6.23
C GLY A 19 -11.27 13.22 -7.16
N ILE A 20 -10.30 14.10 -6.86
CA ILE A 20 -9.02 14.18 -7.59
C ILE A 20 -8.10 13.08 -7.08
N ILE A 21 -7.74 12.16 -7.97
CA ILE A 21 -6.79 11.09 -7.67
C ILE A 21 -5.44 11.66 -7.24
N ALA A 22 -4.84 11.07 -6.22
CA ALA A 22 -3.49 11.41 -5.84
C ALA A 22 -2.46 10.82 -6.84
N GLU A 23 -1.24 11.35 -6.86
CA GLU A 23 -0.15 10.74 -7.64
C GLU A 23 0.31 9.40 -7.03
N ASN A 24 0.17 9.28 -5.71
CA ASN A 24 0.63 8.14 -4.92
C ASN A 24 -0.56 7.30 -4.43
N LEU A 25 -0.41 5.99 -4.45
CA LEU A 25 -1.33 5.06 -3.80
C LEU A 25 -0.57 4.23 -2.78
N LEU A 26 -1.13 4.06 -1.59
CA LEU A 26 -0.65 3.06 -0.63
C LEU A 26 -1.57 1.84 -0.69
N ILE A 27 -0.98 0.65 -0.85
CA ILE A 27 -1.69 -0.62 -0.67
C ILE A 27 -1.38 -1.12 0.75
N THR A 28 -2.40 -1.17 1.60
CA THR A 28 -2.29 -1.69 2.98
C THR A 28 -2.96 -3.05 3.06
N SER A 29 -2.17 -4.07 3.42
CA SER A 29 -2.66 -5.43 3.58
C SER A 29 -1.63 -6.30 4.29
N HIS A 30 -2.02 -7.48 4.76
CA HIS A 30 -1.07 -8.58 4.83
C HIS A 30 -0.67 -9.00 3.41
N GLY A 31 0.52 -9.58 3.29
CA GLY A 31 1.03 -10.06 2.01
C GLY A 31 1.83 -11.34 2.18
N GLY A 32 1.81 -12.19 1.17
CA GLY A 32 2.60 -13.40 1.16
C GLY A 32 2.68 -14.01 -0.22
N TYR A 33 3.63 -14.90 -0.44
CA TYR A 33 3.71 -15.67 -1.68
C TYR A 33 4.01 -17.14 -1.39
N ILE A 34 3.60 -18.01 -2.32
CA ILE A 34 4.03 -19.41 -2.31
C ILE A 34 5.27 -19.55 -3.20
N SER A 35 6.35 -20.07 -2.62
CA SER A 35 7.64 -20.26 -3.31
C SER A 35 7.61 -21.49 -4.21
N ARG A 36 6.90 -21.43 -5.34
CA ARG A 36 7.02 -22.43 -6.42
C ARG A 36 7.37 -21.72 -7.74
N PRO A 37 8.51 -22.06 -8.40
CA PRO A 37 8.98 -21.39 -9.61
C PRO A 37 8.15 -21.72 -10.86
N GLU A 38 7.41 -22.82 -10.85
CA GLU A 38 6.64 -23.32 -12.02
C GLU A 38 5.24 -22.71 -12.13
N PHE A 39 4.86 -21.91 -11.13
CA PHE A 39 3.56 -21.24 -11.03
C PHE A 39 3.51 -19.97 -11.90
N GLY A 40 3.52 -20.21 -13.20
CA GLY A 40 2.80 -19.43 -14.22
C GLY A 40 1.93 -20.36 -15.08
N LYS A 41 2.23 -21.67 -15.08
CA LYS A 41 1.37 -22.74 -15.57
C LYS A 41 0.70 -23.37 -14.35
N GLN A 42 -0.49 -22.91 -14.01
CA GLN A 42 -1.29 -23.57 -12.98
C GLN A 42 -1.52 -25.05 -13.37
N THR A 43 -1.01 -26.00 -12.59
CA THR A 43 -1.30 -27.44 -12.75
C THR A 43 -2.02 -27.99 -11.53
N GLY A 44 -2.91 -28.97 -11.73
CA GLY A 44 -3.68 -29.64 -10.68
C GLY A 44 -4.76 -28.79 -10.00
N TRP A 45 -5.17 -29.17 -8.79
CA TRP A 45 -6.26 -28.55 -8.01
C TRP A 45 -6.06 -27.05 -7.71
N ALA A 46 -4.80 -26.59 -7.61
CA ALA A 46 -4.44 -25.19 -7.37
C ALA A 46 -4.70 -24.28 -8.59
N ARG A 47 -5.04 -24.84 -9.76
CA ARG A 47 -5.45 -24.08 -10.96
C ARG A 47 -6.73 -23.29 -10.75
N ASN A 48 -7.59 -23.77 -9.87
CA ASN A 48 -8.88 -23.15 -9.59
C ASN A 48 -8.82 -22.18 -8.40
N ILE A 49 -7.63 -21.91 -7.85
CA ILE A 49 -7.46 -20.96 -6.74
C ILE A 49 -6.75 -19.71 -7.28
N PRO A 50 -7.50 -18.62 -7.56
CA PRO A 50 -6.91 -17.37 -8.02
C PRO A 50 -5.92 -16.81 -7.00
N GLY A 51 -4.71 -16.45 -7.43
CA GLY A 51 -3.78 -15.65 -6.62
C GLY A 51 -2.72 -16.38 -5.79
N LEU A 52 -2.53 -17.69 -5.97
CA LEU A 52 -1.45 -18.41 -5.31
C LEU A 52 -0.12 -18.32 -6.09
N GLY A 53 0.60 -17.23 -5.88
CA GLY A 53 2.00 -17.07 -6.29
C GLY A 53 2.23 -16.77 -7.77
N GLY A 54 3.46 -16.98 -8.21
CA GLY A 54 3.93 -16.65 -9.56
C GLY A 54 4.58 -15.29 -9.71
N TRP A 55 4.71 -14.83 -10.95
CA TRP A 55 5.30 -13.55 -11.32
C TRP A 55 4.38 -12.78 -12.27
N ILE A 56 4.36 -11.47 -12.14
CA ILE A 56 3.71 -10.54 -13.06
C ILE A 56 4.71 -9.47 -13.49
N GLY A 57 4.44 -8.81 -14.61
CA GLY A 57 5.13 -7.56 -14.95
C GLY A 57 4.53 -6.40 -14.15
N VAL A 58 5.37 -5.49 -13.69
CA VAL A 58 4.91 -4.18 -13.20
C VAL A 58 4.25 -3.46 -14.39
N PRO A 59 3.00 -2.97 -14.26
CA PRO A 59 2.31 -2.31 -15.37
C PRO A 59 3.08 -1.07 -15.88
N GLU A 60 2.95 -0.78 -17.17
CA GLU A 60 3.67 0.31 -17.85
C GLU A 60 3.46 1.70 -17.24
N TRP A 61 2.31 1.89 -16.59
CA TRP A 61 1.87 3.17 -16.04
C TRP A 61 2.28 3.43 -14.59
N THR A 62 3.00 2.50 -13.92
CA THR A 62 3.33 2.64 -12.50
C THR A 62 4.73 2.15 -12.14
N GLN A 63 5.24 2.66 -11.03
CA GLN A 63 6.36 2.09 -10.27
C GLN A 63 5.83 1.48 -8.97
N LEU A 64 6.48 0.41 -8.49
CA LEU A 64 6.16 -0.20 -7.19
C LEU A 64 7.26 0.08 -6.17
N TYR A 65 6.88 0.53 -4.98
CA TYR A 65 7.77 0.81 -3.87
C TYR A 65 7.45 -0.15 -2.71
N PHE A 66 8.37 -1.07 -2.41
CA PHE A 66 8.19 -2.06 -1.35
C PHE A 66 8.88 -1.65 -0.07
N TYR A 67 8.12 -1.70 1.02
CA TYR A 67 8.60 -1.37 2.36
C TYR A 67 9.18 -2.58 3.10
N GLY A 68 8.81 -3.81 2.71
CA GLY A 68 9.40 -5.04 3.23
C GLY A 68 10.43 -5.67 2.29
N PRO A 69 11.46 -6.37 2.80
CA PRO A 69 12.35 -7.18 1.98
C PRO A 69 11.61 -8.38 1.42
N HIS A 70 12.01 -8.84 0.23
CA HIS A 70 11.48 -10.09 -0.29
C HIS A 70 11.84 -11.24 0.64
N THR A 71 10.93 -12.21 0.79
CA THR A 71 11.06 -13.43 1.62
C THR A 71 10.91 -13.23 3.13
N GLN A 72 10.75 -11.98 3.58
CA GLN A 72 10.63 -11.65 5.00
C GLN A 72 9.24 -11.12 5.34
N ALA A 73 8.79 -11.40 6.57
CA ALA A 73 7.60 -10.80 7.13
C ALA A 73 7.92 -9.36 7.51
N LEU A 74 7.07 -8.42 7.12
CA LEU A 74 7.15 -7.03 7.52
C LEU A 74 6.38 -6.88 8.83
N LEU A 75 7.04 -6.48 9.92
CA LEU A 75 6.32 -5.95 11.07
C LEU A 75 5.62 -4.69 10.60
N ASP A 76 4.29 -4.66 10.76
CA ASP A 76 3.46 -3.59 10.21
C ASP A 76 3.96 -2.22 10.71
N PRO A 77 4.49 -1.36 9.82
CA PRO A 77 4.95 -0.04 10.22
C PRO A 77 3.78 0.86 10.64
N GLY A 78 2.55 0.50 10.28
CA GLY A 78 1.38 1.36 10.33
C GLY A 78 1.46 2.47 9.28
N LEU A 79 0.30 2.92 8.80
CA LEU A 79 0.19 4.03 7.85
C LEU A 79 0.88 5.30 8.37
N GLY A 80 0.70 5.63 9.65
CA GLY A 80 1.28 6.82 10.26
C GLY A 80 2.80 6.92 10.13
N SER A 81 3.54 5.81 10.24
CA SER A 81 5.00 5.80 10.10
C SER A 81 5.44 6.03 8.65
N VAL A 82 4.70 5.47 7.70
CA VAL A 82 4.94 5.70 6.26
C VAL A 82 4.65 7.16 5.89
N ILE A 83 3.52 7.69 6.35
CA ILE A 83 3.05 9.04 6.01
C ILE A 83 3.91 10.14 6.66
N SER A 84 4.49 9.87 7.83
CA SER A 84 5.42 10.79 8.49
C SER A 84 6.85 10.69 7.96
N GLY A 85 7.10 9.81 6.97
CA GLY A 85 8.42 9.58 6.40
C GLY A 85 9.40 8.87 7.33
N LYS A 86 8.93 8.34 8.47
CA LYS A 86 9.75 7.55 9.41
C LYS A 86 10.13 6.18 8.86
N THR A 87 9.38 5.68 7.89
CA THR A 87 9.66 4.42 7.20
C THR A 87 10.03 4.69 5.75
N LYS A 88 11.20 4.20 5.33
CA LYS A 88 11.65 4.25 3.93
C LYS A 88 11.30 2.96 3.19
N PHE A 89 11.08 3.08 1.89
CA PHE A 89 10.97 1.90 1.03
C PHE A 89 12.36 1.28 0.84
N LEU A 90 12.43 -0.05 0.70
CA LEU A 90 13.67 -0.80 0.51
C LEU A 90 13.94 -1.12 -0.96
N GLN A 91 12.86 -1.27 -1.75
CA GLN A 91 12.98 -1.67 -3.14
C GLN A 91 12.00 -0.89 -4.01
N ARG A 92 12.53 -0.34 -5.09
CA ARG A 92 11.74 0.24 -6.17
C ARG A 92 11.81 -0.68 -7.39
N LEU A 93 10.65 -1.01 -7.96
CA LEU A 93 10.53 -1.74 -9.22
C LEU A 93 9.94 -0.81 -10.28
N THR A 94 10.61 -0.72 -11.42
CA THR A 94 10.20 0.11 -12.56
C THR A 94 9.20 -0.62 -13.46
N PRO A 95 8.51 0.09 -14.38
CA PRO A 95 7.62 -0.55 -15.34
C PRO A 95 8.26 -1.72 -16.08
N ASN A 96 7.46 -2.71 -16.45
CA ASN A 96 7.86 -3.94 -17.17
C ASN A 96 8.85 -4.86 -16.45
N THR A 97 9.27 -4.54 -15.23
CA THR A 97 10.09 -5.44 -14.40
C THR A 97 9.24 -6.57 -13.81
N LYS A 98 9.86 -7.73 -13.53
CA LYS A 98 9.17 -8.87 -12.92
C LYS A 98 9.01 -8.67 -11.42
N VAL A 99 7.81 -8.93 -10.91
CA VAL A 99 7.48 -8.90 -9.48
C VAL A 99 6.65 -10.12 -9.10
N ARG A 100 6.80 -10.62 -7.87
CA ARG A 100 5.98 -11.71 -7.37
C ARG A 100 4.52 -11.28 -7.27
N ASN A 101 3.61 -12.17 -7.65
CA ASN A 101 2.19 -11.96 -7.44
C ASN A 101 1.81 -12.31 -5.99
N TYR A 102 1.98 -11.35 -5.08
CA TYR A 102 1.68 -11.56 -3.67
C TYR A 102 0.18 -11.73 -3.46
N SER A 103 -0.20 -12.73 -2.69
CA SER A 103 -1.54 -12.84 -2.11
C SER A 103 -1.70 -11.74 -1.08
N LEU A 104 -2.82 -11.03 -1.13
CA LEU A 104 -3.14 -9.92 -0.23
C LEU A 104 -4.37 -10.30 0.61
N SER A 105 -4.32 -9.99 1.90
CA SER A 105 -5.46 -10.13 2.80
C SER A 105 -5.57 -8.93 3.71
N LYS A 106 -6.78 -8.63 4.18
CA LYS A 106 -6.97 -7.50 5.09
C LYS A 106 -6.18 -7.74 6.38
N TYR A 107 -5.58 -6.69 6.93
CA TYR A 107 -5.23 -6.64 8.35
C TYR A 107 -6.50 -6.94 9.19
N GLN A 108 -6.58 -8.15 9.76
CA GLN A 108 -7.70 -8.57 10.59
C GLN A 108 -7.30 -8.44 12.07
N GLY A 109 -8.05 -7.66 12.84
CA GLY A 109 -7.97 -7.65 14.30
C GLY A 109 -8.00 -6.24 14.90
N ASP A 110 -8.69 -6.10 16.04
CA ASP A 110 -8.72 -4.88 16.86
C ASP A 110 -7.31 -4.52 17.38
N GLU A 111 -6.39 -5.49 17.43
CA GLU A 111 -5.00 -5.33 17.88
C GLU A 111 -4.06 -4.69 16.86
N THR A 112 -4.40 -4.71 15.56
CA THR A 112 -3.53 -4.15 14.50
C THR A 112 -3.74 -2.65 14.27
N GLY A 113 -4.76 -2.04 14.89
CA GLY A 113 -4.99 -0.60 14.89
C GLY A 113 -5.47 0.02 13.57
N GLU A 114 -5.38 -0.67 12.43
CA GLU A 114 -5.88 -0.17 11.14
C GLU A 114 -7.37 -0.48 10.92
N THR A 115 -8.21 0.53 11.13
CA THR A 115 -9.63 0.51 10.78
C THR A 115 -9.88 1.38 9.54
N TYR A 116 -11.04 1.21 8.89
CA TYR A 116 -11.41 2.15 7.81
C TYR A 116 -11.51 3.60 8.31
N HIS A 117 -11.83 3.79 9.59
CA HIS A 117 -11.84 5.09 10.22
C HIS A 117 -10.43 5.66 10.38
N SER A 118 -9.46 4.85 10.83
CA SER A 118 -8.06 5.30 10.93
C SER A 118 -7.47 5.64 9.57
N ILE A 119 -7.73 4.83 8.52
CA ILE A 119 -7.30 5.14 7.15
C ILE A 119 -7.85 6.51 6.70
N SER A 120 -9.14 6.76 6.95
CA SER A 120 -9.78 8.02 6.56
C SER A 120 -9.18 9.21 7.32
N ARG A 121 -8.93 9.04 8.62
CA ARG A 121 -8.27 10.04 9.47
C ARG A 121 -6.84 10.32 9.01
N ASP A 122 -6.09 9.31 8.60
CA ASP A 122 -4.69 9.44 8.19
C ASP A 122 -4.58 10.16 6.83
N ILE A 123 -5.51 9.92 5.90
CA ILE A 123 -5.65 10.70 4.65
C ILE A 123 -5.97 12.16 4.98
N ASP A 124 -6.99 12.43 5.81
CA ASP A 124 -7.38 13.80 6.16
C ASP A 124 -6.22 14.55 6.87
N SER A 125 -5.51 13.88 7.78
CA SER A 125 -4.34 14.44 8.48
C SER A 125 -3.20 14.78 7.51
N ASN A 126 -2.91 13.90 6.55
CA ASN A 126 -1.92 14.16 5.52
C ASN A 126 -2.28 15.41 4.69
N ARG A 127 -3.55 15.58 4.32
CA ARG A 127 -4.00 16.77 3.59
C ARG A 127 -3.80 18.04 4.41
N THR A 128 -4.18 18.02 5.69
CA THR A 128 -3.95 19.14 6.60
C THR A 128 -2.47 19.52 6.68
N PHE A 129 -1.57 18.54 6.76
CA PHE A 129 -0.13 18.81 6.79
C PHE A 129 0.40 19.40 5.48
N ILE A 130 -0.08 18.91 4.32
CA ILE A 130 0.30 19.45 3.02
C ILE A 130 -0.18 20.90 2.89
N THR A 131 -1.44 21.20 3.26
CA THR A 131 -2.00 22.55 3.22
C THR A 131 -1.25 23.49 4.16
N LEU A 132 -1.04 23.10 5.41
CA LEU A 132 -0.29 23.91 6.39
C LEU A 132 1.12 24.27 5.88
N ARG A 133 1.82 23.30 5.29
CA ARG A 133 3.14 23.53 4.71
C ARG A 133 3.09 24.48 3.51
N GLN A 134 2.10 24.33 2.64
CA GLN A 134 1.94 25.21 1.49
C GLN A 134 1.59 26.65 1.92
N ASP A 135 0.72 26.81 2.91
CA ASP A 135 0.34 28.11 3.45
C ASP A 135 1.52 28.81 4.11
N ALA A 136 2.33 28.07 4.88
CA ALA A 136 3.56 28.61 5.47
C ALA A 136 4.59 29.04 4.41
N LEU A 137 4.72 28.28 3.31
CA LEU A 137 5.57 28.66 2.18
C LEU A 137 5.06 29.92 1.47
N ASN A 138 3.74 30.01 1.28
CA ASN A 138 3.10 31.14 0.61
C ASN A 138 3.13 32.42 1.46
N SER A 139 3.07 32.30 2.79
CA SER A 139 3.09 33.46 3.69
C SER A 139 4.49 34.06 3.85
N GLY A 140 5.54 33.25 3.72
CA GLY A 140 6.92 33.64 4.01
C GLY A 140 7.19 33.84 5.52
N ASP A 141 6.23 33.51 6.40
CA ASP A 141 6.39 33.65 7.84
C ASP A 141 7.28 32.53 8.40
N ALA A 142 8.46 32.91 8.88
CA ALA A 142 9.44 31.99 9.47
C ALA A 142 8.90 31.18 10.66
N ARG A 143 7.98 31.74 11.47
CA ARG A 143 7.35 31.04 12.59
C ARG A 143 6.39 29.97 12.10
N MET A 144 5.56 30.28 11.10
CA MET A 144 4.68 29.29 10.48
C MET A 144 5.49 28.17 9.82
N MET A 145 6.59 28.50 9.13
CA MET A 145 7.48 27.51 8.54
C MET A 145 8.13 26.61 9.59
N ALA A 146 8.61 27.18 10.70
CA ALA A 146 9.18 26.39 11.80
C ALA A 146 8.14 25.46 12.43
N GLU A 147 6.90 25.92 12.61
CA GLU A 147 5.82 25.10 13.17
C GLU A 147 5.40 23.98 12.22
N ALA A 148 5.21 24.28 10.93
CA ALA A 148 4.91 23.28 9.91
C ALA A 148 6.01 22.20 9.84
N GLN A 149 7.28 22.62 9.90
CA GLN A 149 8.43 21.71 9.91
C GLN A 149 8.51 20.89 11.21
N ARG A 150 8.13 21.47 12.36
CA ARG A 150 8.11 20.75 13.65
C ARG A 150 7.01 19.67 13.68
N LEU A 151 5.83 19.99 13.17
CA LEU A 151 4.68 19.08 13.15
C LEU A 151 4.85 17.95 12.13
N CYS A 152 5.37 18.28 10.95
CA CYS A 152 5.56 17.32 9.87
C CYS A 152 6.84 17.64 9.10
N PRO A 153 8.01 17.17 9.56
CA PRO A 153 9.29 17.55 8.96
C PRO A 153 9.41 17.09 7.51
N ASN A 154 8.85 15.91 7.21
CA ASN A 154 8.85 15.28 5.89
C ASN A 154 7.45 14.74 5.58
N PRO A 155 6.49 15.58 5.17
CA PRO A 155 5.17 15.10 4.83
C PRO A 155 5.27 14.20 3.61
N PHE A 156 4.73 12.99 3.71
CA PHE A 156 4.55 12.14 2.55
C PHE A 156 3.66 12.87 1.52
N PRO A 157 3.98 12.82 0.21
CA PRO A 157 3.18 13.49 -0.81
C PRO A 157 1.71 13.07 -0.77
N LYS A 158 0.84 13.85 -1.42
CA LYS A 158 -0.58 13.52 -1.55
C LYS A 158 -0.74 12.05 -2.00
N PHE A 159 -1.54 11.29 -1.26
CA PHE A 159 -1.79 9.86 -1.52
C PHE A 159 -3.25 9.45 -1.32
N ASP A 160 -3.62 8.34 -1.96
CA ASP A 160 -4.84 7.56 -1.72
C ASP A 160 -4.48 6.20 -1.10
N VAL A 161 -5.46 5.46 -0.58
CA VAL A 161 -5.24 4.15 0.05
C VAL A 161 -6.12 3.07 -0.55
N LEU A 162 -5.53 1.97 -1.00
CA LEU A 162 -6.23 0.75 -1.39
C LEU A 162 -6.05 -0.31 -0.30
N THR A 163 -7.15 -0.91 0.15
CA THR A 163 -7.12 -1.99 1.13
C THR A 163 -8.10 -3.10 0.77
N VAL A 164 -7.84 -4.30 1.29
CA VAL A 164 -8.71 -5.47 1.10
C VAL A 164 -9.93 -5.35 2.03
N ARG A 165 -11.11 -5.73 1.53
CA ARG A 165 -12.33 -5.71 2.35
C ARG A 165 -12.30 -6.77 3.43
N ASN A 166 -12.82 -6.42 4.60
CA ASN A 166 -13.05 -7.37 5.68
C ASN A 166 -14.24 -8.26 5.32
N ARG A 167 -13.99 -9.51 4.92
CA ARG A 167 -15.03 -10.53 4.83
C ARG A 167 -14.42 -11.88 5.21
N LYS A 168 -15.11 -12.61 6.09
CA LYS A 168 -14.80 -14.01 6.39
C LYS A 168 -14.89 -14.80 5.07
N LEU A 169 -13.94 -15.70 4.82
CA LEU A 169 -13.90 -16.62 3.67
C LEU A 169 -13.64 -16.00 2.28
N MET A 170 -13.18 -14.74 2.17
CA MET A 170 -12.74 -14.21 0.88
C MET A 170 -11.34 -14.72 0.51
N GLY A 171 -11.29 -15.74 -0.34
CA GLY A 171 -10.07 -16.13 -1.04
C GLY A 171 -9.70 -15.17 -2.18
N GLY A 172 -8.40 -15.06 -2.46
CA GLY A 172 -7.90 -14.78 -3.80
C GLY A 172 -7.80 -13.33 -4.24
N VAL A 173 -7.55 -12.38 -3.34
CA VAL A 173 -6.97 -11.09 -3.76
C VAL A 173 -5.47 -11.28 -3.89
N ASN A 174 -4.91 -10.87 -5.01
CA ASN A 174 -3.48 -10.84 -5.23
C ASN A 174 -3.08 -9.49 -5.85
N LEU A 175 -1.79 -9.21 -5.88
CA LEU A 175 -1.26 -7.95 -6.40
C LEU A 175 -1.72 -7.69 -7.84
N LYS A 176 -1.71 -8.71 -8.71
CA LYS A 176 -2.22 -8.57 -10.09
C LYS A 176 -3.67 -8.13 -10.09
N HIS A 177 -4.52 -8.81 -9.33
CA HIS A 177 -5.94 -8.48 -9.25
C HIS A 177 -6.16 -7.05 -8.75
N ALA A 178 -5.40 -6.60 -7.74
CA ALA A 178 -5.47 -5.22 -7.26
C ALA A 178 -5.09 -4.21 -8.35
N LEU A 179 -4.00 -4.45 -9.08
CA LEU A 179 -3.54 -3.59 -10.18
C LEU A 179 -4.51 -3.58 -11.36
N ASP A 180 -5.04 -4.75 -11.75
CA ASP A 180 -6.03 -4.89 -12.81
C ASP A 180 -7.34 -4.16 -12.44
N MET A 181 -7.78 -4.28 -11.19
CA MET A 181 -8.99 -3.62 -10.69
C MET A 181 -8.86 -2.09 -10.70
N LEU A 182 -7.70 -1.55 -10.30
CA LEU A 182 -7.41 -0.12 -10.42
C LEU A 182 -7.50 0.34 -11.87
N ALA A 183 -6.74 -0.32 -12.76
CA ALA A 183 -6.66 0.07 -14.16
C ALA A 183 -8.01 -0.03 -14.88
N SER A 184 -8.79 -1.08 -14.61
CA SER A 184 -10.10 -1.31 -15.24
C SER A 184 -11.17 -0.30 -14.79
N ASN A 185 -10.96 0.37 -13.64
CA ASN A 185 -11.83 1.44 -13.15
C ASN A 185 -11.26 2.84 -13.45
N GLY A 186 -10.23 2.94 -14.30
CA GLY A 186 -9.63 4.22 -14.69
C GLY A 186 -8.66 4.81 -13.67
N TYR A 187 -8.35 4.11 -12.59
CA TYR A 187 -7.40 4.57 -11.58
C TYR A 187 -5.97 4.15 -11.95
N ARG A 188 -5.13 5.13 -12.33
CA ARG A 188 -3.72 4.91 -12.68
C ARG A 188 -2.84 5.84 -11.85
N TYR A 189 -2.15 5.25 -10.89
CA TYR A 189 -1.21 5.94 -10.01
C TYR A 189 0.20 5.78 -10.53
N ASN A 190 0.98 6.86 -10.61
CA ASN A 190 2.37 6.79 -11.09
C ASN A 190 3.26 6.02 -10.10
N LYS A 191 2.92 6.08 -8.80
CA LYS A 191 3.68 5.50 -7.70
C LYS A 191 2.74 4.70 -6.80
N ILE A 192 2.94 3.39 -6.71
CA ILE A 192 2.22 2.51 -5.80
C ILE A 192 3.17 2.02 -4.71
N HIS A 193 2.82 2.32 -3.47
CA HIS A 193 3.55 1.98 -2.26
C HIS A 193 2.94 0.72 -1.65
N CYS A 194 3.69 -0.38 -1.71
CA CYS A 194 3.30 -1.69 -1.22
C CYS A 194 3.70 -1.85 0.26
N VAL A 195 2.75 -1.56 1.15
CA VAL A 195 2.90 -1.65 2.61
C VAL A 195 2.28 -2.97 3.07
N PHE A 196 2.99 -4.07 2.78
CA PHE A 196 2.57 -5.42 3.16
C PHE A 196 3.77 -6.38 3.26
N CYS A 197 3.59 -7.48 4.00
CA CYS A 197 4.59 -8.56 4.11
C CYS A 197 4.92 -9.20 2.77
N ARG A 198 6.17 -9.65 2.59
CA ARG A 198 6.60 -10.36 1.37
C ARG A 198 7.17 -11.74 1.69
N SER A 199 6.72 -12.32 2.81
CA SER A 199 7.14 -13.61 3.33
C SER A 199 6.59 -14.77 2.50
N ARG A 200 7.21 -15.93 2.69
CA ARG A 200 6.66 -17.19 2.20
C ARG A 200 5.45 -17.56 3.04
N MET A 201 4.35 -17.95 2.39
CA MET A 201 3.18 -18.47 3.10
C MET A 201 3.37 -19.91 3.57
N ILE A 202 4.32 -20.64 2.97
CA ILE A 202 4.66 -22.02 3.31
C ILE A 202 6.18 -22.13 3.41
N GLY A 203 6.66 -22.70 4.51
CA GLY A 203 8.09 -22.82 4.84
C GLY A 203 8.62 -21.65 5.66
N PRO A 204 9.91 -21.67 6.05
CA PRO A 204 10.48 -20.66 6.92
C PRO A 204 10.55 -19.30 6.21
N SER A 205 10.25 -18.25 6.97
CA SER A 205 10.45 -16.84 6.61
C SER A 205 11.07 -16.10 7.79
N GLY A 206 12.10 -15.30 7.53
CA GLY A 206 12.61 -14.35 8.54
C GLY A 206 11.59 -13.24 8.80
N SER A 207 11.76 -12.52 9.91
CA SER A 207 11.04 -11.29 10.23
C SER A 207 11.91 -10.07 9.97
N TRP A 208 11.28 -8.95 9.64
CA TRP A 208 11.92 -7.67 9.38
C TRP A 208 11.11 -6.53 10.00
N ASP A 209 11.79 -5.64 10.75
CA ASP A 209 11.17 -4.46 11.35
C ASP A 209 11.54 -3.20 10.60
N ALA A 210 10.53 -2.50 10.05
CA ALA A 210 10.74 -1.25 9.35
C ALA A 210 11.18 -0.10 10.26
N ARG A 211 10.86 -0.19 11.55
CA ARG A 211 11.23 0.84 12.54
C ARG A 211 12.73 0.86 12.84
N ASN A 212 13.42 -0.25 12.56
CA ASN A 212 14.86 -0.38 12.80
C ASN A 212 15.71 0.08 11.61
N ASN A 213 15.10 0.59 10.54
CA ASN A 213 15.80 1.06 9.34
C ASN A 213 15.26 2.41 8.85
N PRO A 214 15.58 3.51 9.56
CA PRO A 214 15.04 4.85 9.31
C PRO A 214 15.53 5.53 8.04
#